data_AF-A0A3P7R6T2-F1
#
_entry.id   AF-A0A3P7R6T2-F1
#
_cell.length_a   1.000
_cell.length_b   1.000
_cell.length_c   1.000
_cell.angle_alpha   90.00
_cell.angle_beta   90.00
_cell.angle_gamma   90.00
#
_symmetry.space_group_name_H-M   'P 1'
#
loop_
_entity.id
_entity.type
_entity.pdbx_description
1 polymer ?
#
loop_
_entity_poly.entity_id
_entity_poly.type
_entity_poly.pdbx_seq_one_letter_code
_entity_poly.pdbx_strand_id
1 'polypeptide(L)'
;MAKYYGVRIGFYTNVYDWNQITKGATVEGAMLWYWNVNGGGPSGETPANFDDFRPFAKFTKPTMKQFGQMESICGETVNRDIYSLEKSKHILTELKEKHSDELIVGKLGHALTGLLSFA
;
A
#
# COMPACT_ATOMS: atom_id res chain seq x y z
N MET A 1 4.40 -20.45 4.06
CA MET A 1 4.92 -19.11 3.67
C MET A 1 3.87 -18.42 2.79
N ALA A 2 3.68 -17.10 2.89
CA ALA A 2 2.58 -16.34 2.24
C ALA A 2 2.31 -16.69 0.76
N LYS A 3 3.35 -16.98 -0.02
CA LYS A 3 3.26 -17.43 -1.42
C LYS A 3 2.38 -18.67 -1.62
N TYR A 4 2.39 -19.62 -0.69
CA TYR A 4 1.55 -20.83 -0.74
C TYR A 4 0.04 -20.50 -0.68
N TYR A 5 -0.31 -19.37 -0.09
CA TYR A 5 -1.69 -18.89 0.01
C TYR A 5 -2.04 -17.88 -1.11
N GLY A 6 -1.21 -17.75 -2.13
CA GLY A 6 -1.41 -16.76 -3.21
C GLY A 6 -1.26 -15.31 -2.75
N VAL A 7 -0.70 -15.06 -1.55
CA VAL A 7 -0.49 -13.72 -1.01
C VAL A 7 0.82 -13.16 -1.54
N ARG A 8 0.75 -12.00 -2.20
CA ARG A 8 1.93 -11.24 -2.64
C ARG A 8 2.50 -10.44 -1.47
N ILE A 9 3.82 -10.48 -1.29
CA ILE A 9 4.51 -9.72 -0.24
C ILE A 9 4.96 -8.36 -0.82
N GLY A 10 4.75 -7.30 -0.05
CA GLY A 10 5.28 -5.97 -0.31
C GLY A 10 6.07 -5.44 0.88
N PHE A 11 6.88 -4.40 0.64
CA PHE A 11 7.68 -3.72 1.65
C PHE A 11 7.19 -2.29 1.84
N TYR A 12 7.03 -1.87 3.10
CA TYR A 12 6.84 -0.48 3.49
C TYR A 12 8.16 0.08 3.99
N THR A 13 8.78 0.99 3.23
CA THR A 13 10.14 1.48 3.53
C THR A 13 10.50 2.67 2.64
N ASN A 14 11.62 3.33 2.96
CA ASN A 14 12.35 4.20 2.05
C ASN A 14 13.80 3.74 1.91
N VAL A 15 14.62 4.44 1.11
CA VAL A 15 16.03 4.11 0.90
C VAL A 15 16.86 4.19 2.18
N TYR A 16 16.55 5.14 3.06
CA TYR A 16 17.27 5.37 4.30
C TYR A 16 17.07 4.20 5.28
N ASP A 17 15.82 3.86 5.58
CA ASP A 17 15.47 2.74 6.45
C ASP A 17 15.93 1.40 5.86
N TRP A 18 15.76 1.23 4.54
CA TRP A 18 16.18 0.02 3.86
C TRP A 18 17.68 -0.22 4.05
N ASN A 19 18.50 0.81 3.87
CA ASN A 19 19.94 0.69 4.04
C ASN A 19 20.33 0.43 5.50
N GLN A 20 19.67 1.07 6.47
CA GLN A 20 19.95 0.84 7.89
C GLN A 20 19.60 -0.58 8.34
N ILE A 21 18.44 -1.09 7.93
CA ILE A 21 17.91 -2.38 8.40
C ILE A 21 18.53 -3.54 7.64
N THR A 22 18.62 -3.43 6.31
CA THR A 22 19.00 -4.55 5.43
C THR A 22 20.45 -4.51 5.00
N LYS A 23 21.19 -3.44 5.32
CA LYS A 23 22.55 -3.18 4.83
C LYS A 23 22.62 -3.14 3.30
N GLY A 24 21.58 -2.63 2.65
CA GLY A 24 21.53 -2.47 1.20
C GLY A 24 21.24 -3.77 0.43
N ALA A 25 20.54 -4.72 1.05
CA ALA A 25 20.15 -5.96 0.39
C ALA A 25 19.31 -5.68 -0.87
N THR A 26 19.35 -6.62 -1.82
CA THR A 26 18.50 -6.54 -3.04
C THR A 26 17.28 -7.44 -2.90
N VAL A 27 16.18 -7.05 -3.52
CA VAL A 27 14.95 -7.84 -3.54
C VAL A 27 14.32 -7.81 -4.94
N GLU A 28 13.74 -8.92 -5.35
CA GLU A 28 13.08 -9.05 -6.64
C GLU A 28 11.63 -9.49 -6.48
N GLY A 29 10.76 -9.04 -7.38
CA GLY A 29 9.37 -9.48 -7.45
C GLY A 29 8.45 -8.95 -6.34
N ALA A 30 8.95 -8.10 -5.44
CA ALA A 30 8.16 -7.50 -4.37
C ALA A 30 7.53 -6.16 -4.77
N MET A 31 6.40 -5.83 -4.17
CA MET A 31 5.81 -4.50 -4.26
C MET A 31 6.47 -3.54 -3.26
N LEU A 32 6.52 -2.26 -3.60
CA LEU A 32 7.02 -1.21 -2.71
C LEU A 32 5.90 -0.22 -2.36
N TRP A 33 5.65 -0.06 -1.07
CA TRP A 33 4.96 1.07 -0.47
C TRP A 33 6.02 2.03 0.08
N TYR A 34 6.33 3.04 -0.72
CA TYR A 34 7.37 4.01 -0.41
C TYR A 34 6.83 5.05 0.58
N TRP A 35 7.58 5.39 1.63
CA TRP A 35 7.17 6.48 2.51
C TRP A 35 8.15 7.65 2.42
N ASN A 36 7.62 8.85 2.23
CA ASN A 36 8.42 10.08 2.28
C ASN A 36 7.58 11.25 2.75
N VAL A 37 7.90 11.76 3.93
CA VAL A 37 7.22 12.88 4.58
C VAL A 37 8.26 13.74 5.30
N ASN A 38 7.97 15.03 5.46
CA ASN A 38 8.84 15.96 6.18
C ASN A 38 8.55 15.99 7.69
N GLY A 39 7.43 15.44 8.14
CA GLY A 39 6.99 15.45 9.52
C GLY A 39 5.59 14.90 9.68
N GLY A 40 4.99 15.10 10.85
CA GLY A 40 3.59 14.78 11.12
C GLY A 40 2.65 15.96 10.91
N GLY A 41 1.40 15.64 10.59
CA GLY A 41 0.33 16.61 10.33
C GLY A 41 0.51 17.36 9.00
N PRO A 42 -0.44 18.25 8.66
CA PRO A 42 -0.57 18.78 7.30
C PRO A 42 0.67 19.50 6.76
N SER A 43 1.45 20.13 7.66
CA SER A 43 2.70 20.82 7.31
C SER A 43 3.87 19.86 7.00
N GLY A 44 3.75 18.59 7.38
CA GLY A 44 4.71 17.54 7.14
C GLY A 44 4.51 16.79 5.83
N GLU A 45 3.45 17.08 5.07
CA GLU A 45 3.17 16.39 3.81
C GLU A 45 4.25 16.65 2.75
N THR A 46 4.45 15.67 1.86
CA THR A 46 5.16 15.84 0.59
C THR A 46 4.15 15.80 -0.57
N PRO A 47 4.55 16.23 -1.79
CA PRO A 47 3.65 16.14 -2.94
C PRO A 47 3.09 14.73 -3.13
N ALA A 48 1.78 14.67 -3.41
CA ALA A 48 1.02 13.46 -3.71
C ALA A 48 1.33 12.94 -5.14
N ASN A 49 2.62 12.75 -5.45
CA ASN A 49 3.16 12.15 -6.66
C ASN A 49 4.42 11.31 -6.33
N PHE A 50 5.05 10.72 -7.34
CA PHE A 50 6.23 9.85 -7.18
C PHE A 50 7.55 10.49 -7.62
N ASP A 51 7.58 11.80 -7.86
CA ASP A 51 8.73 12.49 -8.49
C ASP A 51 9.98 12.55 -7.58
N ASP A 52 9.76 12.42 -6.27
CA ASP A 52 10.80 12.36 -5.25
C ASP A 52 11.41 10.96 -5.08
N PHE A 53 10.83 9.94 -5.70
CA PHE A 53 11.35 8.58 -5.60
C PHE A 53 12.77 8.48 -6.20
N ARG A 54 13.63 7.70 -5.54
CA ARG A 54 14.97 7.35 -6.01
C ARG A 54 15.10 5.82 -6.00
N PRO A 55 15.48 5.17 -7.11
CA PRO A 55 15.60 3.71 -7.15
C PRO A 55 16.59 3.16 -6.11
N PHE A 56 16.21 2.07 -5.45
CA PHE A 56 17.05 1.33 -4.50
C PHE A 56 16.65 -0.15 -4.48
N ALA A 57 17.55 -1.05 -4.09
CA ALA A 57 17.24 -2.47 -3.88
C ALA A 57 16.53 -3.19 -5.05
N LYS A 58 16.77 -2.74 -6.28
CA LYS A 58 16.08 -3.14 -7.54
C LYS A 58 14.62 -2.66 -7.69
N PHE A 59 14.09 -1.89 -6.74
CA PHE A 59 12.87 -1.12 -6.96
C PHE A 59 13.14 0.03 -7.92
N THR A 60 12.56 -0.05 -9.12
CA THR A 60 12.63 1.02 -10.13
C THR A 60 11.42 1.95 -10.09
N LYS A 61 10.32 1.50 -9.46
CA LYS A 61 9.12 2.30 -9.23
C LYS A 61 8.36 1.80 -8.00
N PRO A 62 7.79 2.70 -7.18
CA PRO A 62 6.86 2.34 -6.12
C PRO A 62 5.51 1.92 -6.70
N THR A 63 4.75 1.15 -5.93
CA THR A 63 3.33 0.85 -6.24
C THR A 63 2.40 1.78 -5.47
N MET A 64 2.82 2.18 -4.26
CA MET A 64 2.11 3.10 -3.38
C MET A 64 3.12 4.07 -2.75
N LYS A 65 2.69 5.29 -2.42
CA LYS A 65 3.47 6.25 -1.63
C LYS A 65 2.64 6.78 -0.48
N GLN A 66 3.20 6.75 0.73
CA GLN A 66 2.71 7.55 1.86
C GLN A 66 3.32 8.94 1.78
N PHE A 67 2.48 9.95 1.57
CA PHE A 67 2.88 11.35 1.42
C PHE A 67 2.44 12.23 2.59
N GLY A 68 1.63 11.72 3.51
CA GLY A 68 1.25 12.38 4.77
C GLY A 68 1.13 11.38 5.92
N GLN A 69 1.38 11.82 7.15
CA GLN A 69 1.26 10.97 8.34
C GLN A 69 0.75 11.76 9.54
N MET A 70 0.04 11.07 10.44
CA MET A 70 -0.56 11.69 11.63
C MET A 70 -1.50 12.87 11.28
N GLU A 71 -2.28 12.71 10.20
CA GLU A 71 -3.25 13.70 9.73
C GLU A 71 -4.57 13.54 10.47
N SER A 72 -5.19 14.64 10.91
CA SER A 72 -6.53 14.60 11.51
C SER A 72 -7.58 14.85 10.44
N ILE A 73 -8.26 13.79 10.01
CA ILE A 73 -9.33 13.85 9.00
C ILE A 73 -10.60 13.30 9.62
N CYS A 74 -11.66 14.11 9.62
CA CYS A 74 -12.96 13.74 10.18
C CYS A 74 -12.91 13.26 11.65
N GLY A 75 -11.95 13.76 12.44
CA GLY A 75 -11.75 13.37 13.85
C GLY A 75 -10.83 12.18 14.08
N GLU A 76 -10.37 11.52 13.01
CA GLU A 76 -9.49 10.36 13.08
C GLU A 76 -8.06 10.70 12.67
N THR A 77 -7.09 10.07 13.31
CA THR A 77 -5.67 10.19 12.94
C THR A 77 -5.32 9.16 11.87
N VAL A 78 -4.95 9.63 10.68
CA VAL A 78 -4.71 8.78 9.50
C VAL A 78 -3.37 9.10 8.83
N ASN A 79 -2.89 8.15 8.04
CA ASN A 79 -1.85 8.40 7.04
C ASN A 79 -2.50 8.57 5.67
N ARG A 80 -1.85 9.32 4.78
CA ARG A 80 -2.36 9.60 3.45
C ARG A 80 -1.45 9.00 2.39
N ASP A 81 -2.07 8.27 1.47
CA ASP A 81 -1.39 7.48 0.45
C ASP A 81 -1.91 7.77 -0.96
N ILE A 82 -1.03 7.59 -1.95
CA ILE A 82 -1.38 7.52 -3.37
C ILE A 82 -0.91 6.19 -3.96
N TYR A 83 -1.66 5.66 -4.93
CA TYR A 83 -1.33 4.42 -5.62
C TYR A 83 -1.16 4.62 -7.12
N SER A 84 -0.28 3.85 -7.74
CA SER A 84 -0.07 3.88 -9.19
C SER A 84 -1.24 3.19 -9.92
N LEU A 85 -1.95 3.95 -10.76
CA LEU A 85 -3.16 3.48 -11.43
C LEU A 85 -2.93 2.38 -12.48
N GLU A 86 -1.73 2.30 -13.07
CA GLU A 86 -1.44 1.31 -14.12
C GLU A 86 -1.44 -0.13 -13.59
N LYS A 87 -1.14 -0.34 -12.30
CA LYS A 87 -1.31 -1.64 -11.63
C LYS A 87 -2.65 -1.78 -10.95
N SER A 88 -3.26 -0.67 -10.51
CA SER A 88 -4.58 -0.73 -9.90
C SER A 88 -5.67 -1.00 -10.91
N LYS A 89 -5.54 -0.61 -12.19
CA LYS A 89 -6.49 -1.02 -13.23
C LYS A 89 -6.60 -2.54 -13.34
N HIS A 90 -5.49 -3.28 -13.30
CA HIS A 90 -5.54 -4.75 -13.31
C HIS A 90 -6.22 -5.31 -12.06
N ILE A 91 -5.87 -4.79 -10.87
CA ILE A 91 -6.48 -5.21 -9.60
C ILE A 91 -7.98 -4.83 -9.55
N LEU A 92 -8.33 -3.63 -10.00
CA LEU A 92 -9.70 -3.12 -10.05
C LEU A 92 -10.51 -3.86 -11.11
N THR A 93 -9.91 -4.21 -12.25
CA THR A 93 -10.55 -5.06 -13.28
C THR A 93 -10.76 -6.47 -12.76
N GLU A 94 -9.77 -7.10 -12.12
CA GLU A 94 -9.92 -8.41 -11.47
C GLU A 94 -10.97 -8.39 -10.34
N LEU A 95 -11.04 -7.30 -9.56
CA LEU A 95 -12.07 -7.11 -8.54
C LEU A 95 -13.45 -6.88 -9.16
N LYS A 96 -13.54 -6.12 -10.25
CA LYS A 96 -14.79 -5.80 -10.95
C LYS A 96 -15.35 -7.01 -11.71
N GLU A 97 -14.49 -7.85 -12.29
CA GLU A 97 -14.87 -9.13 -12.89
C GLU A 97 -15.35 -10.14 -11.84
N LYS A 98 -14.84 -10.04 -10.60
CA LYS A 98 -15.22 -10.93 -9.50
C LYS A 98 -16.48 -10.48 -8.73
N HIS A 99 -16.94 -9.24 -8.87
CA HIS A 99 -17.99 -8.64 -8.03
C HIS A 99 -18.99 -7.76 -8.80
N SER A 100 -19.66 -8.30 -9.83
CA SER A 100 -20.67 -7.50 -10.57
C SER A 100 -21.88 -7.06 -9.73
N ASP A 101 -22.14 -7.65 -8.55
CA ASP A 101 -23.40 -7.41 -7.83
C ASP A 101 -23.31 -6.94 -6.37
N GLU A 102 -22.14 -6.53 -5.84
CA GLU A 102 -22.10 -6.02 -4.45
C GLU A 102 -21.08 -4.89 -4.23
N LEU A 103 -21.57 -3.70 -3.83
CA LEU A 103 -20.75 -2.56 -3.42
C LEU A 103 -20.25 -2.78 -1.99
N ILE A 104 -18.94 -3.04 -1.83
CA ILE A 104 -18.30 -3.15 -0.51
C ILE A 104 -17.36 -1.96 -0.28
N VAL A 105 -17.67 -1.16 0.75
CA VAL A 105 -16.72 -0.22 1.34
C VAL A 105 -15.94 -0.96 2.43
N GLY A 106 -14.63 -1.12 2.22
CA GLY A 106 -13.68 -1.64 3.21
C GLY A 106 -13.83 -3.13 3.54
N LYS A 107 -13.02 -4.00 2.90
CA LYS A 107 -12.81 -5.36 3.41
C LYS A 107 -11.38 -5.84 3.16
N LEU A 108 -10.60 -5.91 4.23
CA LEU A 108 -9.30 -6.57 4.32
C LEU A 108 -9.52 -7.91 5.05
N GLY A 109 -9.16 -9.05 4.43
CA GLY A 109 -9.06 -10.35 5.12
C GLY A 109 -10.14 -11.38 4.75
N HIS A 110 -9.69 -12.62 4.54
CA HIS A 110 -10.35 -13.75 3.90
C HIS A 110 -11.45 -14.42 4.77
N ALA A 111 -12.38 -15.09 4.06
CA ALA A 111 -13.44 -16.01 4.48
C ALA A 111 -13.41 -16.59 5.91
N LEU A 112 -14.51 -16.41 6.64
CA LEU A 112 -15.06 -17.45 7.52
C LEU A 112 -16.35 -17.96 6.88
N THR A 113 -16.29 -19.18 6.35
CA THR A 113 -17.45 -19.97 5.96
C THR A 113 -18.24 -20.41 7.19
N GLY A 114 -19.53 -20.07 7.20
CA GLY A 114 -20.60 -20.83 7.82
C GLY A 114 -20.87 -20.56 9.30
N LEU A 115 -21.96 -19.83 9.59
CA LEU A 115 -23.18 -20.34 10.24
C LEU A 115 -24.16 -19.19 10.57
N LEU A 116 -25.30 -19.18 9.86
CA LEU A 116 -26.71 -19.00 10.30
C LEU A 116 -26.99 -18.04 11.48
N SER A 117 -28.01 -17.19 11.55
CA SER A 117 -29.28 -16.98 10.83
C SER A 117 -29.84 -15.62 11.29
N PHE A 118 -30.73 -15.05 10.48
CA PHE A 118 -31.49 -13.83 10.70
C PHE A 118 -32.30 -13.80 12.01
N ALA A 119 -32.39 -12.61 12.59
CA ALA A 119 -33.63 -11.98 13.05
C ALA A 119 -33.50 -10.46 12.85
#